data_AF-A0A1Y1R9B5-F1
#
_entry.id   AF-A0A1Y1R9B5-F1
#
_cell.length_a   1.000
_cell.length_b   1.000
_cell.length_c   1.000
_cell.angle_alpha   90.00
_cell.angle_beta   90.00
_cell.angle_gamma   90.00
#
_symmetry.space_group_name_H-M   'P 1'
#
loop_
_entity.id
_entity.type
_entity.pdbx_description
1 polymer ?
#
loop_
_entity_poly.entity_id
_entity_poly.type
_entity_poly.pdbx_seq_one_letter_code
_entity_poly.pdbx_strand_id
1 'polypeptide(L)'
;MFYMTPLHWTAIAIFSLLFVLLSVLAWKENRDHAWGLIFASFLLTGFGAFFSLYALEKYTKKGEILEWRHHRDYMTESVMVSGKIKNVGSFPIAYCKVTLTISNGARGFKMKKGTYFKPSTGITNPFGTKKVSSSRIEQEREVVDHLEPGKVKDFYFRLRYPPGFVDPIYKLKLTCH
;
A
#
# COMPACT_ATOMS: atom_id res chain seq x y z
N MET A 1 -8.28 -14.16 0.68
CA MET A 1 -7.35 -15.32 0.72
C MET A 1 -6.07 -14.89 0.02
N PHE A 2 -4.89 -15.09 0.63
CA PHE A 2 -3.61 -14.79 -0.01
C PHE A 2 -3.47 -15.67 -1.26
N TYR A 3 -3.54 -15.08 -2.45
CA TYR A 3 -3.26 -15.81 -3.68
C TYR A 3 -1.74 -15.94 -3.81
N MET A 4 -1.21 -17.00 -3.19
CA MET A 4 0.21 -17.32 -3.21
C MET A 4 0.56 -17.88 -4.58
N THR A 5 1.32 -17.12 -5.38
CA THR A 5 1.80 -17.62 -6.68
C THR A 5 2.74 -18.82 -6.48
N PRO A 6 2.98 -19.66 -7.50
CA PRO A 6 3.93 -20.77 -7.40
C PRO A 6 5.31 -20.35 -6.89
N LEU A 7 5.73 -19.11 -7.17
CA LEU A 7 6.98 -18.54 -6.67
C LEU A 7 7.04 -18.41 -5.14
N HIS A 8 5.91 -18.13 -4.49
CA HIS A 8 5.85 -18.03 -3.03
C HIS A 8 6.11 -19.39 -2.40
N TRP A 9 5.53 -20.46 -2.98
CA TRP A 9 5.77 -21.83 -2.53
C TRP A 9 7.23 -22.27 -2.70
N THR A 10 7.86 -21.91 -3.83
CA THR A 10 9.29 -22.21 -4.03
C THR A 10 10.18 -21.47 -3.04
N ALA A 11 9.87 -20.21 -2.73
CA ALA A 11 10.64 -19.44 -1.74
C ALA A 11 10.52 -20.06 -0.34
N ILE A 12 9.30 -20.41 0.10
CA ILE A 12 9.06 -21.07 1.39
C ILE A 12 9.80 -22.41 1.46
N ALA A 13 9.78 -23.21 0.39
CA ALA A 13 10.48 -24.49 0.33
C ALA A 13 12.00 -24.32 0.50
N ILE A 14 12.61 -23.35 -0.17
CA ILE A 14 14.05 -23.06 -0.06
C ILE A 14 14.43 -22.63 1.36
N PHE A 15 13.68 -21.69 1.96
CA PHE A 15 13.97 -21.23 3.32
C PHE A 15 13.72 -22.31 4.37
N SER A 16 12.70 -23.15 4.18
CA SER A 16 12.43 -24.29 5.05
C SER A 16 13.55 -25.33 4.98
N LEU A 17 14.02 -25.68 3.77
CA LEU A 17 15.16 -26.58 3.59
C LEU A 17 16.43 -26.02 4.26
N LEU A 18 16.71 -24.73 4.07
CA LEU A 18 17.86 -24.07 4.66
C LEU A 18 17.81 -24.06 6.19
N PHE A 19 16.62 -23.86 6.78
CA PHE A 19 16.43 -23.94 8.23
C PHE A 19 16.70 -25.33 8.79
N VAL A 20 16.21 -26.39 8.12
CA VAL A 20 16.48 -27.78 8.54
C VAL A 20 17.98 -28.07 8.47
N LEU A 21 18.65 -27.65 7.39
CA LEU A 21 20.08 -27.87 7.21
C LEU A 21 20.91 -27.19 8.30
N LEU A 22 20.62 -25.92 8.60
CA LEU A 22 21.27 -25.17 9.68
C LEU A 22 21.00 -25.78 11.06
N SER A 23 19.78 -26.28 11.30
CA SER A 23 19.43 -26.94 12.56
C SER A 23 20.19 -28.25 12.76
N VAL A 24 20.35 -29.05 11.69
CA VAL A 24 21.16 -30.28 11.73
C VAL A 24 22.64 -29.96 11.96
N LEU A 25 23.19 -28.92 11.33
CA LEU A 25 24.57 -28.47 11.59
C LEU A 25 24.75 -28.02 13.04
N ALA A 26 23.83 -27.20 13.56
CA ALA A 26 23.87 -26.71 14.93
C ALA A 26 23.87 -27.86 15.95
N TRP A 27 23.07 -28.90 15.71
CA TRP A 27 23.01 -30.08 16.56
C TRP A 27 24.28 -30.93 16.50
N LYS A 28 24.94 -30.98 15.34
CA LYS A 28 26.18 -31.73 15.12
C LYS A 28 27.39 -31.06 15.78
N GLU A 29 27.46 -29.73 15.76
CA GLU A 29 28.63 -28.97 16.20
C GLU A 29 28.77 -28.90 17.73
N ASN A 30 27.74 -28.45 18.45
CA ASN A 30 27.84 -28.18 19.89
C ASN A 30 26.52 -28.43 20.61
N ARG A 31 26.43 -29.49 21.42
CA ARG A 31 25.20 -29.82 22.18
C ARG A 31 24.84 -28.78 23.24
N ASP A 32 25.83 -28.16 23.87
CA ASP A 32 25.60 -27.21 24.97
C ASP A 32 25.04 -25.85 24.49
N HIS A 33 25.33 -25.47 23.24
CA HIS A 33 24.85 -24.22 22.63
C HIS A 33 23.93 -24.44 21.43
N ALA A 34 23.53 -25.69 21.15
CA ALA A 34 22.69 -26.05 20.02
C ALA A 34 21.39 -25.24 19.96
N TRP A 35 20.76 -25.02 21.13
CA TRP A 35 19.52 -24.25 21.23
C TRP A 35 19.68 -22.79 20.79
N GLY A 36 20.80 -22.15 21.17
CA GLY A 36 21.09 -20.77 20.76
C GLY A 36 21.32 -20.66 19.25
N LEU A 37 22.04 -21.63 18.66
CA LEU A 37 22.27 -21.69 17.22
C LEU A 37 21.00 -21.99 16.41
N ILE A 38 20.14 -22.90 16.89
CA ILE A 38 18.84 -23.19 16.25
C ILE A 38 17.95 -21.95 16.29
N PHE A 39 17.90 -21.26 17.42
CA PHE A 39 17.13 -20.02 17.54
C PHE A 39 17.65 -18.91 16.62
N ALA A 40 18.97 -18.73 16.52
CA ALA A 40 19.58 -17.80 15.58
C ALA A 40 19.26 -18.16 14.12
N SER A 41 19.30 -19.46 13.79
CA SER A 41 18.96 -19.96 12.44
C SER A 41 17.49 -19.73 12.11
N PHE A 42 16.59 -19.88 13.09
CA PHE A 42 15.17 -19.58 12.95
C PHE A 42 14.94 -18.10 12.65
N LEU A 43 15.60 -17.21 13.40
CA LEU A 43 15.51 -15.76 13.15
C LEU A 43 16.02 -15.41 11.75
N LEU A 44 17.19 -15.92 11.36
CA LEU A 44 17.79 -15.62 10.06
C LEU A 44 16.90 -16.08 8.90
N THR A 45 16.43 -17.32 8.95
CA THR A 45 15.58 -17.90 7.90
C THR A 45 14.17 -17.30 7.91
N GLY A 46 13.60 -17.03 9.08
CA GLY A 46 12.29 -16.39 9.22
C GLY A 46 12.28 -14.97 8.65
N PHE A 47 13.24 -14.13 9.02
CA PHE A 47 13.37 -12.79 8.45
C PHE A 47 13.69 -12.84 6.95
N GLY A 48 14.61 -13.72 6.53
CA GLY A 48 14.94 -13.93 5.13
C GLY A 48 13.72 -14.30 4.29
N ALA A 49 12.90 -15.23 4.77
CA ALA A 49 11.66 -15.63 4.12
C ALA A 49 10.65 -14.48 4.07
N PHE A 50 10.46 -13.75 5.16
CA PHE A 50 9.55 -12.61 5.20
C PHE A 50 9.93 -11.53 4.18
N PHE A 51 11.21 -11.11 4.16
CA PHE A 51 11.68 -10.12 3.19
C PHE A 51 11.62 -10.62 1.75
N SER A 52 11.93 -11.90 1.53
CA SER A 52 11.83 -12.51 0.21
C SER A 52 10.40 -12.49 -0.30
N LEU A 53 9.43 -12.93 0.50
CA LEU A 53 8.01 -12.92 0.14
C LEU A 53 7.51 -11.49 -0.12
N TYR A 54 7.88 -10.53 0.74
CA TYR A 54 7.55 -9.12 0.54
C TYR A 54 8.12 -8.55 -0.77
N ALA A 55 9.37 -8.88 -1.09
CA ALA A 55 9.99 -8.49 -2.35
C ALA A 55 9.28 -9.16 -3.54
N LEU A 56 8.98 -10.46 -3.45
CA LEU A 56 8.25 -11.20 -4.48
C LEU A 56 6.91 -10.54 -4.79
N GLU A 57 6.11 -10.17 -3.78
CA GLU A 57 4.85 -9.48 -4.01
C GLU A 57 5.04 -8.16 -4.77
N LYS A 58 6.02 -7.35 -4.36
CA LYS A 58 6.34 -6.06 -5.01
C LYS A 58 6.79 -6.20 -6.47
N TYR A 59 7.50 -7.27 -6.81
CA TYR A 59 8.01 -7.48 -8.17
C TYR A 59 7.02 -8.24 -9.08
N THR A 60 6.19 -9.12 -8.53
CA THR A 60 5.26 -9.94 -9.31
C THR A 60 3.94 -9.22 -9.61
N LYS A 61 3.46 -8.37 -8.70
CA LYS A 61 2.15 -7.71 -8.79
C LYS A 61 2.30 -6.24 -9.21
N LYS A 62 2.57 -6.01 -10.49
CA LYS A 62 2.77 -4.67 -11.06
C LYS A 62 1.57 -4.24 -11.91
N GLY A 63 0.72 -3.38 -11.34
CA GLY A 63 -0.32 -2.67 -12.06
C GLY A 63 0.10 -1.23 -12.36
N GLU A 64 -0.25 -0.73 -13.55
CA GLU A 64 -0.03 0.66 -13.95
C GLU A 64 -1.36 1.31 -14.35
N ILE A 65 -1.53 2.60 -14.01
CA ILE A 65 -2.65 3.41 -14.48
C ILE A 65 -2.21 4.02 -15.81
N LEU A 66 -2.88 3.66 -16.91
CA LEU A 66 -2.55 4.18 -18.24
C LEU A 66 -3.03 5.64 -18.39
N GLU A 67 -4.31 5.85 -18.13
CA GLU A 67 -4.96 7.14 -18.20
C GLU A 67 -6.01 7.22 -17.11
N TRP A 68 -6.17 8.41 -16.52
CA TRP A 68 -7.25 8.69 -15.60
C TRP A 68 -7.78 10.11 -15.85
N ARG A 69 -9.08 10.28 -15.66
CA ARG A 69 -9.79 11.54 -15.75
C ARG A 69 -10.67 11.70 -14.53
N HIS A 70 -10.80 12.93 -14.06
CA HIS A 70 -11.74 13.29 -13.03
C HIS A 70 -12.70 14.33 -13.58
N HIS A 71 -13.97 14.21 -13.23
CA HIS A 71 -15.00 15.18 -13.55
C HIS A 71 -15.80 15.48 -12.29
N ARG A 72 -16.05 16.77 -12.05
CA ARG A 72 -16.89 17.22 -10.95
C ARG A 72 -18.28 17.50 -11.50
N ASP A 73 -19.26 16.76 -11.01
CA ASP A 73 -20.66 17.07 -11.22
C ASP A 73 -21.11 18.07 -10.15
N TYR A 74 -21.41 19.29 -10.60
CA TYR A 74 -21.85 20.38 -9.74
C TYR A 74 -23.29 20.20 -9.26
N MET A 75 -24.15 19.49 -10.01
CA MET A 75 -25.55 19.30 -9.65
C MET A 75 -25.69 18.32 -8.49
N THR A 76 -24.83 17.30 -8.45
CA THR A 76 -24.86 16.25 -7.41
C THR A 76 -23.78 16.43 -6.34
N GLU A 77 -22.98 17.49 -6.42
CA GLU A 77 -21.79 17.71 -5.60
C GLU A 77 -20.91 16.47 -5.50
N SER A 78 -20.68 15.79 -6.63
CA SER A 78 -19.91 14.55 -6.67
C SER A 78 -18.72 14.66 -7.62
N VAL A 79 -17.65 13.94 -7.28
CA VAL A 79 -16.48 13.76 -8.14
C VAL A 79 -16.55 12.36 -8.70
N MET A 80 -16.58 12.27 -10.01
CA MET A 80 -16.39 11.04 -10.74
C MET A 80 -14.92 10.92 -11.11
N VAL A 81 -14.31 9.80 -10.74
CA VAL A 81 -12.96 9.44 -11.20
C VAL A 81 -13.10 8.20 -12.06
N SER A 82 -12.54 8.27 -13.27
CA SER A 82 -12.51 7.17 -14.22
C SER A 82 -11.11 6.98 -14.76
N GLY A 83 -10.76 5.76 -15.16
CA GLY A 83 -9.46 5.49 -15.75
C GLY A 83 -9.31 4.06 -16.20
N LYS A 84 -8.12 3.73 -16.68
CA LYS A 84 -7.76 2.39 -17.15
C LYS A 84 -6.55 1.87 -16.38
N ILE A 85 -6.66 0.66 -15.85
CA ILE A 85 -5.56 -0.04 -15.19
C ILE A 85 -5.10 -1.18 -16.09
N LYS A 86 -3.79 -1.29 -16.31
CA LYS A 86 -3.17 -2.39 -17.04
C LYS A 86 -2.29 -3.20 -16.11
N ASN A 87 -2.37 -4.52 -16.22
CA ASN A 87 -1.37 -5.39 -15.60
C ASN A 87 -0.13 -5.45 -16.50
N VAL A 88 0.96 -4.84 -16.04
CA VAL A 88 2.26 -4.82 -16.74
C VAL A 88 3.14 -5.98 -16.25
N GLY A 89 2.76 -6.65 -15.15
CA GLY A 89 3.42 -7.83 -14.65
C GLY A 89 3.10 -9.10 -15.45
N SER A 90 3.92 -10.13 -15.26
CA SER A 90 3.74 -11.46 -15.84
C SER A 90 2.77 -12.35 -15.06
N PHE A 91 2.27 -11.90 -13.91
CA PHE A 91 1.41 -12.68 -13.01
C PHE A 91 0.02 -12.06 -12.87
N PRO A 92 -1.04 -12.88 -12.72
CA PRO A 92 -2.38 -12.37 -12.47
C PRO A 92 -2.43 -11.64 -11.12
N ILE A 93 -3.11 -10.49 -11.11
CA ILE A 93 -3.32 -9.68 -9.91
C ILE A 93 -4.70 -10.03 -9.35
N ALA A 94 -4.81 -10.27 -8.04
CA ALA A 94 -6.06 -10.69 -7.42
C ALA A 94 -6.99 -9.50 -7.23
N TYR A 95 -6.47 -8.39 -6.69
CA TYR A 95 -7.24 -7.17 -6.54
C TYR A 95 -6.36 -5.92 -6.61
N CYS A 96 -6.92 -4.82 -7.11
CA CYS A 96 -6.28 -3.51 -7.04
C CYS A 96 -7.17 -2.51 -6.28
N LYS A 97 -6.53 -1.80 -5.35
CA LYS A 97 -7.09 -0.69 -4.61
C LYS A 97 -6.59 0.62 -5.20
N VAL A 98 -7.52 1.53 -5.42
CA VAL A 98 -7.23 2.88 -5.86
C VAL A 98 -7.49 3.83 -4.69
N THR A 99 -6.45 4.55 -4.30
CA THR A 99 -6.53 5.60 -3.28
C THR A 99 -6.57 6.95 -3.98
N LEU A 100 -7.67 7.68 -3.80
CA LEU A 100 -7.77 9.08 -4.21
C LEU A 100 -7.43 9.97 -3.02
N THR A 101 -6.41 10.80 -3.19
CA THR A 101 -6.08 11.87 -2.26
C THR A 101 -6.56 13.20 -2.84
N ILE A 102 -7.42 13.90 -2.09
CA ILE A 102 -7.86 15.26 -2.40
C ILE A 102 -7.17 16.20 -1.41
N SER A 103 -6.40 17.17 -1.92
CA SER A 103 -5.73 18.19 -1.12
C SER A 103 -6.08 19.58 -1.64
N ASN A 104 -6.25 20.57 -0.77
CA ASN A 104 -6.50 21.95 -1.22
C ASN A 104 -5.18 22.58 -1.71
N GLY A 105 -5.19 23.12 -2.93
CA GLY A 105 -4.08 23.83 -3.54
C GLY A 105 -3.77 25.12 -2.77
N ALA A 106 -2.49 25.41 -2.60
CA ALA A 106 -2.01 26.58 -1.84
C ALA A 106 -2.44 27.94 -2.43
N ARG A 107 -3.15 27.97 -3.57
CA ARG A 107 -3.55 29.19 -4.28
C ARG A 107 -4.92 29.74 -3.89
N GLY A 108 -5.79 28.93 -3.30
CA GLY A 108 -7.15 29.36 -2.90
C GLY A 108 -7.21 30.15 -1.59
N PHE A 109 -6.07 30.27 -0.89
CA PHE A 109 -5.99 30.95 0.39
C PHE A 109 -4.73 31.80 0.35
N LYS A 110 -4.85 33.13 0.45
CA LYS A 110 -3.72 34.05 0.71
C LYS A 110 -3.14 33.76 2.10
N MET A 111 -2.60 32.56 2.32
CA MET A 111 -1.98 32.14 3.56
C MET A 111 -0.52 32.57 3.49
N LYS A 112 -0.14 33.46 4.40
CA LYS A 112 1.24 33.91 4.59
C LYS A 112 2.19 32.71 4.60
N LYS A 113 3.23 32.74 3.77
CA LYS A 113 4.39 31.83 3.84
C LYS A 113 4.85 31.73 5.30
N GLY A 114 4.67 30.57 5.94
CA GLY A 114 5.21 30.33 7.29
C GLY A 114 4.47 29.33 8.19
N THR A 115 3.26 28.85 7.86
CA THR A 115 2.43 28.06 8.80
C THR A 115 2.29 26.57 8.45
N TYR A 116 3.23 25.98 7.72
CA TYR A 116 3.20 24.54 7.40
C TYR A 116 3.64 23.62 8.54
N PHE A 117 4.18 24.18 9.62
CA PHE A 117 4.52 23.43 10.83
C PHE A 117 4.01 24.19 12.05
N LYS A 118 2.98 23.65 12.72
CA LYS A 118 2.81 23.90 14.15
C LYS A 118 3.47 22.72 14.87
N PRO A 119 4.47 22.93 15.73
CA PRO A 119 4.98 21.85 16.55
C PRO A 119 3.80 21.30 17.35
N SER A 120 3.59 19.99 17.30
CA SER A 120 2.71 19.35 18.27
C SER A 120 3.34 19.62 19.64
N THR A 121 2.81 20.59 20.38
CA THR A 121 3.03 20.73 21.80
C THR A 121 2.44 19.49 22.46
N GLY A 122 3.25 18.43 22.50
CA GLY A 122 3.03 17.34 23.42
C GLY A 122 2.96 17.95 24.81
N ILE A 123 1.96 17.52 25.59
CA ILE A 123 1.81 17.72 27.04
C ILE A 123 0.85 18.84 27.50
N THR A 124 0.29 19.70 26.65
CA THR A 124 -0.66 20.75 27.13
C THR A 124 -2.00 20.74 26.40
N ASN A 125 -2.91 19.83 26.78
CA ASN A 125 -4.38 20.02 26.86
C ASN A 125 -5.11 18.66 26.82
N PRO A 126 -5.50 18.08 27.98
CA PRO A 126 -6.28 16.85 28.03
C PRO A 126 -7.78 17.04 27.75
N PHE A 127 -8.28 18.28 27.64
CA PHE A 127 -9.68 18.57 27.34
C PHE A 127 -9.79 19.70 26.32
N GLY A 128 -10.28 19.39 25.12
CA GLY A 128 -10.64 20.37 24.10
C GLY A 128 -9.92 20.19 22.77
N THR A 129 -10.13 19.07 22.10
CA THR A 129 -9.77 18.93 20.68
C THR A 129 -10.83 19.64 19.82
N LYS A 130 -10.60 20.92 19.50
CA LYS A 130 -11.26 21.50 18.32
C LYS A 130 -10.80 20.68 17.12
N LYS A 131 -11.72 19.91 16.53
CA LYS A 131 -11.50 19.14 15.30
C LYS A 131 -11.07 20.11 14.20
N VAL A 132 -9.76 20.16 13.94
CA VAL A 132 -9.20 20.91 12.82
C VAL A 132 -9.55 20.11 11.56
N SER A 133 -10.34 20.70 10.67
CA SER A 133 -10.70 20.11 9.38
C SER A 133 -9.42 19.78 8.61
N SER A 134 -9.16 18.50 8.36
CA SER A 134 -7.97 18.09 7.61
C SER A 134 -8.04 18.68 6.19
N SER A 135 -7.00 19.41 5.78
CA SER A 135 -6.85 19.96 4.42
C SER A 135 -6.57 18.88 3.36
N ARG A 136 -6.67 17.61 3.76
CA ARG A 136 -6.42 16.41 2.98
C ARG A 136 -7.42 15.34 3.37
N ILE A 137 -8.06 14.73 2.37
CA ILE A 137 -8.96 13.59 2.53
C ILE A 137 -8.45 12.48 1.64
N GLU A 138 -8.30 11.29 2.21
CA GLU A 138 -7.90 10.08 1.51
C GLU A 138 -9.09 9.13 1.50
N GLN A 139 -9.48 8.69 0.31
CA GLN A 139 -10.55 7.72 0.14
C GLN A 139 -10.03 6.54 -0.67
N GLU A 140 -10.19 5.35 -0.10
CA GLU A 140 -9.80 4.09 -0.72
C GLU A 140 -11.03 3.40 -1.30
N ARG A 141 -10.90 2.91 -2.53
CA ARG A 141 -11.88 2.04 -3.17
C ARG A 141 -11.17 0.83 -3.75
N GLU A 142 -11.79 -0.32 -3.59
CA GLU A 142 -11.45 -1.52 -4.35
C GLU A 142 -12.13 -1.42 -5.70
N VAL A 143 -11.36 -1.66 -6.76
CA VAL A 143 -11.74 -1.20 -8.10
C VAL A 143 -11.66 -2.30 -9.14
N VAL A 144 -10.77 -3.27 -8.95
CA VAL A 144 -10.59 -4.39 -9.89
C VAL A 144 -10.47 -5.67 -9.10
N ASP A 145 -11.42 -6.57 -9.33
CA ASP A 145 -11.30 -8.00 -9.01
C ASP A 145 -10.71 -8.72 -10.23
N HIS A 146 -9.62 -9.45 -10.01
CA HIS A 146 -8.91 -10.32 -10.96
C HIS A 146 -8.47 -9.64 -12.28
N LEU A 147 -7.17 -9.40 -12.44
CA LEU A 147 -6.58 -8.82 -13.65
C LEU A 147 -5.45 -9.71 -14.19
N GLU A 148 -5.73 -10.40 -15.30
CA GLU A 148 -4.74 -11.23 -15.98
C GLU A 148 -3.57 -10.40 -16.57
N PRO A 149 -2.40 -11.02 -16.78
CA PRO A 149 -1.25 -10.36 -17.39
C PRO A 149 -1.59 -9.71 -18.73
N GLY A 150 -1.20 -8.45 -18.92
CA GLY A 150 -1.41 -7.72 -20.17
C GLY A 150 -2.84 -7.21 -20.41
N LYS A 151 -3.84 -7.64 -19.63
CA LYS A 151 -5.22 -7.14 -19.75
C LYS A 151 -5.36 -5.74 -19.18
N VAL A 152 -6.28 -4.99 -19.77
CA VAL A 152 -6.68 -3.63 -19.34
C VAL A 152 -8.10 -3.72 -18.80
N LYS A 153 -8.34 -3.08 -17.65
CA LYS A 153 -9.67 -2.96 -17.06
C LYS A 153 -9.98 -1.51 -16.74
N ASP A 154 -11.16 -1.10 -17.15
CA ASP A 154 -11.66 0.24 -16.90
C ASP A 154 -12.23 0.31 -15.49
N PHE A 155 -12.04 1.45 -14.86
CA PHE A 155 -12.62 1.73 -13.56
C PHE A 155 -13.35 3.04 -13.50
N TYR A 156 -14.37 3.07 -12.65
CA TYR A 156 -15.11 4.26 -12.31
C TYR A 156 -15.57 4.19 -10.85
N PHE A 157 -15.42 5.29 -10.12
CA PHE A 157 -16.06 5.44 -8.82
C PHE A 157 -16.51 6.88 -8.63
N ARG A 158 -17.63 7.03 -7.91
CA ARG A 158 -18.20 8.31 -7.53
C ARG A 158 -17.93 8.56 -6.05
N LEU A 159 -17.44 9.75 -5.73
CA LEU A 159 -17.21 10.20 -4.36
C LEU A 159 -17.96 11.51 -4.14
N ARG A 160 -18.49 11.72 -2.94
CA ARG A 160 -19.08 13.01 -2.57
C ARG A 160 -17.97 14.04 -2.43
N TYR A 161 -18.15 15.21 -3.03
CA TYR A 161 -17.18 16.29 -2.96
C TYR A 161 -17.08 16.80 -1.51
N PRO A 162 -15.88 16.89 -0.92
CA PRO A 162 -15.75 17.38 0.44
C PRO A 162 -15.99 18.90 0.50
N PRO A 163 -16.87 19.39 1.41
CA PRO A 163 -17.11 20.81 1.56
C PRO A 163 -15.84 21.53 2.08
N GLY A 164 -15.57 22.73 1.57
CA GLY A 164 -14.44 23.57 2.01
C GLY A 164 -13.17 23.50 1.15
N PHE A 165 -13.16 22.70 0.08
CA PHE A 165 -12.06 22.68 -0.90
C PHE A 165 -12.36 23.67 -2.03
N VAL A 166 -11.48 24.68 -2.19
CA VAL A 166 -11.64 25.76 -3.19
C VAL A 166 -10.87 25.46 -4.48
N ASP A 167 -9.66 24.90 -4.36
CA ASP A 167 -8.79 24.51 -5.47
C ASP A 167 -8.25 23.09 -5.25
N PRO A 168 -9.06 22.03 -5.42
CA PRO A 168 -8.67 20.66 -5.10
C PRO A 168 -7.62 20.11 -6.09
N ILE A 169 -6.48 19.70 -5.56
CA ILE A 169 -5.49 18.87 -6.28
C ILE A 169 -5.83 17.40 -6.01
N TYR A 170 -6.12 16.67 -7.09
CA TYR A 170 -6.38 15.24 -7.08
C TYR A 170 -5.10 14.46 -7.34
N LYS A 171 -4.74 13.53 -6.44
CA LYS A 171 -3.66 12.57 -6.65
C LYS A 171 -4.22 11.16 -6.56
N LEU A 172 -3.87 10.33 -7.54
CA LEU A 172 -4.28 8.94 -7.61
C LEU A 172 -3.09 8.05 -7.27
N LYS A 173 -3.28 7.08 -6.38
CA LYS A 173 -2.31 6.03 -6.07
C LYS A 173 -2.96 4.68 -6.28
N LEU A 174 -2.30 3.82 -7.07
CA LEU A 174 -2.71 2.43 -7.27
C LEU A 174 -1.89 1.53 -6.35
N THR A 175 -2.56 0.62 -5.64
CA THR A 175 -1.93 -0.45 -4.86
C THR A 175 -2.57 -1.76 -5.26
N CYS A 176 -1.78 -2.67 -5.84
CA CYS A 176 -2.25 -3.98 -6.30
C CYS A 176 -1.67 -5.09 -5.42
N HIS A 177 -2.47 -6.13 -5.19
CA HIS A 177 -2.19 -7.25 -4.30
C HIS A 177 -2.63 -8.59 -4.91
#